data_AF-A0AAN2K7I8-F1
#
_entry.id   AF-A0AAN2K7I8-F1
#
_cell.length_a   1.000
_cell.length_b   1.000
_cell.length_c   1.000
_cell.angle_alpha   90.00
_cell.angle_beta   90.00
_cell.angle_gamma   90.00
#
_symmetry.space_group_name_H-M   'P 1'
#
loop_
_entity.id
_entity.type
_entity.pdbx_description
1 polymer ?
#
loop_
_entity_poly.entity_id
_entity_poly.type
_entity_poly.pdbx_seq_one_letter_code
_entity_poly.pdbx_strand_id
1 'polypeptide(L)'
;MNQTHSIPEIYNPDVPYSVKCEIVAQLCRALASHKNIPVSALRKYLLEKTHVDFENLEDNPVGMLLLYEYLHCQRPSVCARNEKNLH
;
A
#
# COMPACT_ATOMS: atom_id res chain seq x y z
N MET A 1 -6.41 16.03 22.42
CA MET A 1 -6.47 15.43 21.06
C MET A 1 -5.64 14.16 21.12
N ASN A 2 -6.27 12.99 21.00
CA ASN A 2 -5.62 11.72 21.24
C ASN A 2 -4.57 11.47 20.17
N GLN A 3 -3.31 11.39 20.61
CA GLN A 3 -2.15 10.97 19.84
C GLN A 3 -2.33 9.49 19.48
N THR A 4 -3.11 9.23 18.45
CA THR A 4 -3.11 7.92 17.81
C THR A 4 -1.84 7.91 16.98
N HIS A 5 -0.81 7.19 17.41
CA HIS A 5 0.20 6.71 16.48
C HIS A 5 -0.57 6.15 15.29
N SER A 6 -0.39 6.72 14.10
CA SER A 6 -1.19 6.40 12.92
C SER A 6 -0.88 4.97 12.46
N ILE A 7 -1.43 3.98 13.18
CA ILE A 7 -1.40 2.58 12.80
C ILE A 7 -2.13 2.54 11.46
N PRO A 8 -1.44 2.15 10.36
CA PRO A 8 -2.07 2.09 9.05
C PRO A 8 -3.35 1.26 9.11
N GLU A 9 -4.41 1.73 8.47
CA GLU A 9 -5.77 1.18 8.54
C GLU A 9 -5.84 -0.27 8.10
N ILE A 10 -4.86 -0.72 7.31
CA ILE A 10 -4.66 -2.12 6.94
C ILE A 10 -4.42 -3.05 8.15
N TYR A 11 -3.94 -2.53 9.28
CA TYR A 11 -3.72 -3.27 10.52
C TYR A 11 -4.88 -3.15 11.52
N ASN A 12 -5.87 -2.28 11.26
CA ASN A 12 -7.03 -2.13 12.14
C ASN A 12 -7.94 -3.38 12.03
N PRO A 13 -8.17 -4.14 13.12
CA PRO A 13 -9.02 -5.35 13.08
C PRO A 13 -10.50 -5.03 12.77
N ASP A 14 -10.96 -3.81 13.06
CA ASP A 14 -12.34 -3.39 12.83
C ASP A 14 -12.63 -3.07 11.34
N VAL A 15 -11.58 -2.91 10.53
CA VAL A 15 -11.71 -2.68 9.09
C VAL A 15 -11.87 -4.02 8.37
N PRO A 16 -12.94 -4.21 7.57
CA PRO A 16 -13.14 -5.44 6.80
C PRO A 16 -11.96 -5.73 5.87
N TYR A 17 -11.62 -7.00 5.69
CA TYR A 17 -10.47 -7.39 4.88
C TYR A 17 -10.58 -6.94 3.41
N SER A 18 -11.77 -6.95 2.82
CA SER A 18 -12.02 -6.41 1.48
C SER A 18 -11.67 -4.92 1.37
N VAL A 19 -12.00 -4.13 2.40
CA VAL A 19 -11.64 -2.71 2.47
C VAL A 19 -10.12 -2.53 2.57
N LYS A 20 -9.43 -3.40 3.32
CA LYS A 20 -7.95 -3.41 3.37
C LYS A 20 -7.33 -3.70 2.01
N CYS A 21 -7.88 -4.67 1.28
CA CYS A 21 -7.46 -4.98 -0.09
C CYS A 21 -7.65 -3.78 -1.01
N GLU A 22 -8.78 -3.08 -0.91
CA GLU A 22 -9.06 -1.89 -1.70
C GLU A 22 -8.07 -0.75 -1.41
N ILE A 23 -7.77 -0.50 -0.13
CA ILE A 23 -6.75 0.48 0.28
C ILE A 23 -5.41 0.18 -0.40
N VAL A 24 -4.95 -1.08 -0.35
CA VAL A 24 -3.68 -1.48 -0.98
C VAL A 24 -3.74 -1.34 -2.50
N ALA A 25 -4.84 -1.71 -3.15
CA ALA A 25 -5.01 -1.53 -4.59
C ALA A 25 -4.99 -0.05 -5.00
N GLN A 26 -5.59 0.84 -4.20
CA GLN A 26 -5.53 2.29 -4.40
C GLN A 26 -4.10 2.83 -4.26
N LEU A 27 -3.34 2.35 -3.27
CA LEU A 27 -1.92 2.70 -3.12
C LEU A 27 -1.08 2.27 -4.33
N CYS A 28 -1.34 1.08 -4.90
CA CYS A 28 -0.71 0.66 -6.16
C CYS A 28 -1.03 1.63 -7.30
N ARG A 29 -2.29 2.04 -7.47
CA ARG A 29 -2.68 3.00 -8.52
C ARG A 29 -2.00 4.36 -8.31
N ALA A 30 -1.90 4.84 -7.07
CA ALA A 30 -1.18 6.07 -6.74
C ALA A 30 0.31 5.95 -7.07
N LEU A 31 0.94 4.80 -6.78
CA LEU A 31 2.33 4.56 -7.14
C LEU A 31 2.56 4.52 -8.66
N ALA A 32 1.64 3.93 -9.42
CA ALA A 32 1.69 3.92 -10.88
C ALA A 32 1.65 5.35 -11.44
N SER A 33 0.73 6.17 -10.92
CA SER A 33 0.63 7.59 -11.25
C SER A 33 1.90 8.36 -10.89
N HIS A 34 2.47 8.11 -9.70
CA HIS A 34 3.72 8.76 -9.27
C HIS A 34 4.92 8.40 -10.16
N LYS A 35 5.00 7.14 -10.60
CA LYS A 35 6.05 6.66 -11.51
C LYS A 35 5.75 6.99 -12.98
N ASN A 36 4.62 7.64 -13.27
CA ASN A 36 4.13 7.97 -14.61
C ASN A 36 4.09 6.74 -15.55
N ILE A 37 3.60 5.60 -15.04
CA ILE A 37 3.45 4.36 -15.80
C ILE A 37 1.99 3.88 -15.80
N PRO A 38 1.56 3.12 -16.82
CA PRO A 38 0.26 2.47 -16.81
C PRO A 38 0.10 1.52 -15.62
N VAL A 39 -1.11 1.44 -15.06
CA VAL A 39 -1.45 0.52 -13.96
C VAL A 39 -1.16 -0.94 -14.33
N SER A 40 -1.43 -1.33 -15.58
CA SER A 40 -1.11 -2.67 -16.10
C SER A 40 0.38 -2.99 -16.10
N ALA A 41 1.22 -2.00 -16.40
CA ALA A 41 2.68 -2.14 -16.35
C ALA A 41 3.15 -2.31 -14.90
N LEU A 42 2.58 -1.54 -13.95
CA LEU A 42 2.88 -1.72 -12.53
C LEU A 42 2.41 -3.09 -12.04
N ARG A 43 1.22 -3.55 -12.43
CA ARG A 43 0.68 -4.88 -12.07
C ARG A 43 1.63 -5.98 -12.51
N LYS A 44 2.07 -5.96 -13.77
CA LYS A 44 3.06 -6.91 -14.29
C LYS A 44 4.37 -6.86 -13.49
N TYR A 45 4.89 -5.66 -13.24
CA TYR A 45 6.12 -5.48 -12.47
C TYR A 45 6.01 -6.03 -11.04
N LEU A 46 4.91 -5.75 -10.34
CA LEU A 46 4.68 -6.26 -9.00
C LEU A 46 4.52 -7.79 -9.01
N LEU A 47 3.77 -8.33 -9.97
CA LEU A 47 3.62 -9.77 -10.11
C LEU A 47 4.96 -10.48 -10.33
N GLU A 48 5.85 -9.91 -11.15
CA GLU A 48 7.20 -10.47 -11.37
C GLU A 48 8.13 -10.32 -10.15
N LYS A 49 7.96 -9.26 -9.35
CA LYS A 49 8.84 -8.98 -8.20
C LYS A 49 8.39 -9.65 -6.91
N THR A 50 7.10 -9.62 -6.62
CA THR A 50 6.53 -10.06 -5.35
C THR A 50 5.65 -11.30 -5.50
N HIS A 51 5.31 -11.71 -6.73
CA HIS A 51 4.32 -12.78 -7.00
C HIS A 51 2.93 -12.46 -6.45
N VAL A 52 2.64 -11.17 -6.21
CA VAL A 52 1.34 -10.71 -5.71
C VAL A 52 0.62 -9.92 -6.79
N ASP A 53 -0.63 -10.30 -7.04
CA ASP A 53 -1.54 -9.56 -7.90
C ASP A 53 -2.45 -8.65 -7.07
N PHE A 54 -2.27 -7.33 -7.18
CA PHE A 54 -3.03 -6.38 -6.38
C PHE A 54 -4.50 -6.24 -6.80
N GLU A 55 -4.89 -6.79 -7.96
CA GLU A 55 -6.29 -6.87 -8.37
C GLU A 55 -6.98 -8.14 -7.85
N ASN A 56 -6.22 -9.07 -7.25
CA ASN A 56 -6.74 -10.31 -6.69
C ASN A 56 -6.15 -10.59 -5.29
N LEU A 57 -6.42 -9.69 -4.34
CA LEU A 57 -5.91 -9.77 -2.97
C LEU A 57 -6.86 -10.50 -2.00
N GLU A 58 -8.13 -10.71 -2.38
CA GLU A 58 -9.16 -11.23 -1.46
C GLU A 58 -8.84 -12.62 -0.90
N ASP A 59 -8.16 -13.46 -1.69
CA ASP A 59 -7.75 -14.80 -1.29
C ASP A 59 -6.28 -14.88 -0.83
N ASN A 60 -5.60 -13.73 -0.68
CA ASN A 60 -4.16 -13.67 -0.39
C ASN A 60 -3.78 -12.66 0.71
N PRO A 61 -4.10 -12.94 1.99
CA PRO A 61 -3.81 -12.07 3.14
C PRO A 61 -2.32 -11.80 3.35
N VAL A 62 -1.47 -12.80 3.11
CA VAL A 62 -0.02 -12.64 3.21
C VAL A 62 0.49 -11.72 2.09
N GLY A 63 -0.01 -11.91 0.86
CA GLY A 63 0.33 -11.07 -0.28
C GLY A 63 -0.07 -9.61 -0.08
N MET A 64 -1.23 -9.35 0.52
CA MET A 64 -1.69 -7.99 0.85
C MET A 64 -0.70 -7.27 1.78
N LEU A 65 -0.26 -7.93 2.87
CA LEU A 65 0.70 -7.36 3.81
C LEU A 65 2.07 -7.13 3.17
N LEU A 66 2.59 -8.13 2.46
CA LEU A 66 3.88 -8.05 1.76
C LEU A 66 3.87 -6.92 0.72
N LEU A 67 2.75 -6.76 0.00
CA LEU A 67 2.59 -5.68 -0.96
C LEU A 67 2.56 -4.32 -0.28
N TYR A 68 1.86 -4.18 0.85
CA TYR A 68 1.87 -2.93 1.62
C TYR A 68 3.30 -2.56 2.08
N GLU A 69 4.04 -3.50 2.65
CA GLU A 69 5.42 -3.27 3.08
C GLU A 69 6.33 -2.86 1.91
N TYR A 70 6.16 -3.51 0.76
CA TYR A 70 6.85 -3.14 -0.45
C TYR A 70 6.53 -1.70 -0.88
N LEU A 71 5.24 -1.34 -0.95
CA LEU A 71 4.80 0.01 -1.28
C LEU A 71 5.35 1.04 -0.30
N HIS A 72 5.38 0.71 0.99
CA HIS A 72 5.92 1.55 2.05
C HIS A 72 7.40 1.88 1.84
N CYS A 73 8.21 0.92 1.37
CA CYS A 73 9.61 1.11 0.99
C CYS A 73 9.80 1.92 -0.31
N GLN A 74 8.76 2.06 -1.13
CA GLN A 74 8.79 2.82 -2.38
C GLN A 74 8.24 4.24 -2.23
N ARG A 75 7.91 4.67 -1.01
CA ARG A 75 7.28 5.97 -0.77
C ARG A 75 8.25 7.12 -1.15
N PRO A 76 7.75 8.17 -1.81
CA PRO A 76 8.54 9.37 -2.08
C PRO A 76 9.13 9.96 -0.80
N SER A 77 10.33 10.54 -0.89
CA SER A 77 11.00 11.17 0.27
C SER A 77 10.19 12.32 0.89
N VAL A 78 9.31 12.95 0.10
CA VAL A 78 8.36 13.97 0.60
C VAL A 78 7.35 13.40 1.59
N CYS A 79 6.97 12.12 1.47
CA CYS A 79 6.08 11.45 2.42
C CYS A 79 6.74 11.26 3.79
N ALA A 80 8.08 11.13 3.84
CA ALA A 80 8.84 11.01 5.09
C ALA A 80 8.97 12.34 5.85
N ARG A 81 8.79 13.51 5.20
CA ARG A 81 8.90 14.82 5.87
C ARG A 81 7.77 15.09 6.86
N ASN A 82 6.62 14.43 6.71
CA ASN A 82 5.51 14.57 7.67
C ASN A 82 5.77 13.85 8.99
N GLU A 83 6.78 12.97 9.08
CA GLU A 83 7.15 12.31 10.35
C GLU A 83 8.06 13.20 11.22
N LYS A 84 8.79 14.16 10.63
CA LYS A 84 9.77 15.02 11.34
C LYS A 84 9.24 16.36 11.85
N ASN A 85 8.07 16.81 11.38
CA ASN A 85 7.47 18.09 11.81
C ASN A 85 6.47 17.93 12.98
N LEU A 86 6.49 16.77 13.65
CA LEU A 86 5.64 16.43 14.81
C LEU A 86 6.46 16.30 16.10
N HIS A 87 7.63 16.96 16.17
CA HIS A 87 8.43 17.11 17.39
C HIS A 87 8.17 18.46 18.05
#